data_AF-A0A3D9APW0-F1
#
_entry.id   AF-A0A3D9APW0-F1
#
_cell.length_a   1.000
_cell.length_b   1.000
_cell.length_c   1.000
_cell.angle_alpha   90.00
_cell.angle_beta   90.00
_cell.angle_gamma   90.00
#
_symmetry.space_group_name_H-M   'P 1'
#
loop_
_entity.id
_entity.type
_entity.pdbx_description
1 polymer ?
#
loop_
_entity_poly.entity_id
_entity_poly.type
_entity_poly.pdbx_seq_one_letter_code
_entity_poly.pdbx_strand_id
1 'polypeptide(L)'
;MITEYQLHSKEINELTFEEMAFIHLNNSHGPIMLKKYILRSTLSFARQNVLQALTNDYSKQLMPYITLCSILDQLGICYDRTDKPEPKFGNGLKRALVQYAELEENDDLIDTIYALRNGLLHNISLTSFDIKKEKYYRFRYNSDISTVYKKAEEEWNGSYETLDTNPEKFTTHINVELLKDLVFSCINNADLLNQESLLKLRLEGGVRQLFFDYILSIKKLQ
;
A
#
# COMPACT_ATOMS: atom_id res chain seq x y z
N MET A 1 -5.52 -13.58 20.20
CA MET A 1 -6.03 -13.01 18.95
C MET A 1 -7.12 -12.01 19.29
N ILE A 2 -6.94 -10.78 18.82
CA ILE A 2 -7.89 -9.69 18.98
C ILE A 2 -9.08 -9.95 18.04
N THR A 3 -10.29 -9.75 18.53
CA THR A 3 -11.53 -9.96 17.77
C THR A 3 -12.42 -8.73 17.88
N GLU A 4 -13.24 -8.48 16.85
CA GLU A 4 -14.15 -7.31 16.84
C GLU A 4 -15.09 -7.27 18.05
N TYR A 5 -15.58 -8.43 18.51
CA TYR A 5 -16.51 -8.52 19.65
C TYR A 5 -15.93 -7.96 20.95
N GLN A 6 -14.62 -8.14 21.18
CA GLN A 6 -13.94 -7.64 22.38
C GLN A 6 -13.92 -6.10 22.44
N LEU A 7 -14.10 -5.44 21.30
CA LEU A 7 -14.02 -3.98 21.19
C LEU A 7 -15.39 -3.31 21.42
N HIS A 8 -16.50 -4.05 21.34
CA HIS A 8 -17.86 -3.49 21.41
C HIS A 8 -18.15 -2.70 22.69
N SER A 9 -17.55 -3.09 23.82
CA SER A 9 -17.74 -2.42 25.12
C SER A 9 -16.75 -1.28 25.37
N LYS A 10 -15.73 -1.11 24.52
CA LYS A 10 -14.65 -0.15 24.74
C LYS A 10 -14.98 1.25 24.23
N GLU A 11 -14.43 2.25 24.90
CA GLU A 11 -14.31 3.63 24.43
C GLU A 11 -12.98 3.83 23.68
N ILE A 12 -12.89 4.87 22.84
CA ILE A 12 -11.71 5.08 21.98
C ILE A 12 -10.41 5.20 22.79
N ASN A 13 -10.48 5.86 23.95
CA ASN A 13 -9.35 6.07 24.85
C ASN A 13 -8.95 4.80 25.64
N GLU A 14 -9.69 3.71 25.51
CA GLU A 14 -9.42 2.41 26.15
C GLU A 14 -8.74 1.41 25.19
N LEU A 15 -8.57 1.81 23.92
CA LEU A 15 -7.93 0.96 22.92
C LEU A 15 -6.42 0.93 23.13
N THR A 16 -5.85 -0.27 23.18
CA THR A 16 -4.39 -0.45 23.14
C THR A 16 -3.86 -0.18 21.74
N PHE A 17 -2.53 -0.17 21.60
CA PHE A 17 -1.89 -0.12 20.29
C PHE A 17 -2.34 -1.28 19.40
N GLU A 18 -2.27 -2.51 19.92
CA GLU A 18 -2.57 -3.73 19.15
C GLU A 18 -4.03 -3.74 18.71
N GLU A 19 -4.94 -3.24 19.53
CA GLU A 19 -6.36 -3.11 19.18
C GLU A 19 -6.60 -2.03 18.12
N MET A 20 -5.92 -0.88 18.23
CA MET A 20 -6.00 0.16 17.19
C MET A 20 -5.37 -0.29 15.87
N ALA A 21 -4.25 -1.02 15.94
CA ALA A 21 -3.60 -1.63 14.78
C ALA A 21 -4.50 -2.70 14.15
N PHE A 22 -5.16 -3.53 14.95
CA PHE A 22 -6.19 -4.46 14.48
C PHE A 22 -7.32 -3.73 13.75
N ILE A 23 -7.85 -2.63 14.32
CA ILE A 23 -8.88 -1.82 13.66
C ILE A 23 -8.38 -1.26 12.33
N HIS A 24 -7.14 -0.76 12.30
CA HIS A 24 -6.54 -0.17 11.11
C HIS A 24 -6.31 -1.21 10.00
N LEU A 25 -5.75 -2.37 10.35
CA LEU A 25 -5.37 -3.46 9.44
C LEU A 25 -6.53 -4.39 9.10
N ASN A 26 -7.71 -4.21 9.70
CA ASN A 26 -8.84 -5.09 9.50
C ASN A 26 -9.21 -5.18 8.00
N ASN A 27 -9.21 -6.41 7.51
CA ASN A 27 -9.55 -6.75 6.13
C ASN A 27 -11.06 -6.87 5.88
N SER A 28 -11.88 -6.76 6.92
CA SER A 28 -13.33 -6.75 6.82
C SER A 28 -13.79 -5.48 6.11
N HIS A 29 -14.81 -5.63 5.26
CA HIS A 29 -15.42 -4.51 4.54
C HIS A 29 -16.36 -3.69 5.45
N GLY A 30 -16.62 -4.18 6.66
CA GLY A 30 -17.54 -3.59 7.62
C GLY A 30 -16.85 -2.60 8.56
N PRO A 31 -17.60 -1.68 9.15
CA PRO A 31 -17.09 -0.89 10.24
C PRO A 31 -16.97 -1.73 11.53
N ILE A 32 -16.04 -1.34 12.40
CA ILE A 32 -15.86 -1.92 13.73
C ILE A 32 -16.67 -1.11 14.74
N MET A 33 -17.41 -1.82 15.58
CA MET A 33 -18.29 -1.20 16.57
C MET A 33 -17.57 -1.06 17.90
N LEU A 34 -17.54 0.16 18.42
CA LEU A 34 -17.18 0.47 19.81
C LEU A 34 -18.43 0.83 20.62
N LYS A 35 -18.28 1.09 21.92
CA LYS A 35 -19.41 1.45 22.80
C LYS A 35 -20.21 2.64 22.29
N LYS A 36 -19.52 3.71 21.87
CA LYS A 36 -20.13 4.99 21.44
C LYS A 36 -19.84 5.35 19.98
N TYR A 37 -18.99 4.59 19.30
CA TYR A 37 -18.49 4.94 17.97
C TYR A 37 -18.57 3.76 17.00
N ILE A 38 -18.63 4.11 15.72
CA ILE A 38 -18.48 3.24 14.57
C ILE A 38 -17.18 3.66 13.90
N LEU A 39 -16.22 2.74 13.82
CA LEU A 39 -14.88 3.02 13.31
C LEU A 39 -14.66 2.32 11.98
N ARG A 40 -13.93 2.98 11.07
CA ARG A 40 -13.46 2.34 9.85
C ARG A 40 -12.14 2.94 9.39
N SER A 41 -11.17 2.10 9.08
CA SER A 41 -9.86 2.58 8.64
C SER A 41 -9.88 3.04 7.18
N THR A 42 -9.06 4.04 6.86
CA THR A 42 -8.81 4.47 5.47
C THR A 42 -8.20 3.34 4.64
N LEU A 43 -7.46 2.42 5.28
CA LEU A 43 -6.93 1.20 4.66
C LEU A 43 -8.04 0.25 4.19
N SER A 44 -9.07 0.00 5.03
CA SER A 44 -10.25 -0.79 4.67
C SER A 44 -11.04 -0.14 3.53
N PHE A 45 -11.19 1.19 3.54
CA PHE A 45 -11.78 1.93 2.41
C PHE A 45 -10.97 1.78 1.13
N ALA A 46 -9.65 1.98 1.20
CA ALA A 46 -8.75 1.86 0.06
C ALA A 46 -8.81 0.45 -0.55
N ARG A 47 -8.77 -0.60 0.28
CA ARG A 47 -8.90 -1.99 -0.14
C ARG A 47 -10.23 -2.26 -0.87
N GLN A 48 -11.35 -1.79 -0.32
CA GLN A 48 -12.66 -1.92 -0.97
C GLN A 48 -12.70 -1.16 -2.31
N ASN A 49 -12.12 0.04 -2.36
CA ASN A 49 -12.08 0.85 -3.58
C ASN A 49 -11.27 0.18 -4.69
N VAL A 50 -10.15 -0.47 -4.38
CA VAL A 50 -9.38 -1.25 -5.37
C VAL A 50 -10.26 -2.34 -5.98
N LEU A 51 -10.93 -3.14 -5.13
CA LEU A 51 -11.79 -4.23 -5.58
C LEU A 51 -12.94 -3.72 -6.47
N GLN A 52 -13.60 -2.63 -6.09
CA GLN A 52 -14.64 -2.03 -6.90
C GLN A 52 -14.09 -1.45 -8.21
N ALA A 53 -12.98 -0.72 -8.13
CA ALA A 53 -12.41 -0.03 -9.27
C ALA A 53 -11.96 -0.99 -10.37
N LEU A 54 -11.43 -2.16 -10.01
CA LEU A 54 -11.01 -3.20 -10.97
C LEU A 54 -12.19 -3.75 -11.80
N THR A 55 -13.40 -3.77 -11.23
CA THR A 55 -14.61 -4.23 -11.93
C THR A 55 -15.28 -3.14 -12.78
N ASN A 56 -14.83 -1.89 -12.70
CA ASN A 56 -15.45 -0.76 -13.35
C ASN A 56 -14.55 -0.20 -14.46
N ASP A 57 -15.05 -0.23 -15.70
CA ASP A 57 -14.32 0.19 -16.89
C ASP A 57 -13.77 1.62 -16.85
N TYR A 58 -14.44 2.52 -16.14
CA TYR A 58 -14.03 3.93 -16.03
C TYR A 58 -12.88 4.14 -15.04
N SER A 59 -12.71 3.24 -14.08
CA SER A 59 -11.71 3.40 -12.99
C SER A 59 -10.59 2.36 -13.03
N LYS A 60 -10.81 1.19 -13.66
CA LYS A 60 -9.90 0.04 -13.61
C LYS A 60 -8.50 0.30 -14.15
N GLN A 61 -8.35 1.32 -15.00
CA GLN A 61 -7.07 1.62 -15.62
C GLN A 61 -6.07 2.27 -14.66
N LEU A 62 -6.47 3.27 -13.88
CA LEU A 62 -5.52 4.09 -13.10
C LEU A 62 -5.72 3.97 -11.60
N MET A 63 -6.97 3.93 -11.14
CA MET A 63 -7.28 4.06 -9.73
C MET A 63 -6.76 2.92 -8.86
N PRO A 64 -6.86 1.64 -9.28
CA PRO A 64 -6.27 0.55 -8.52
C PRO A 64 -4.79 0.77 -8.23
N TYR A 65 -3.98 1.16 -9.22
CA TYR A 65 -2.53 1.35 -9.04
C TYR A 65 -2.21 2.45 -8.03
N ILE A 66 -2.87 3.60 -8.15
CA ILE A 66 -2.69 4.72 -7.22
C ILE A 66 -3.04 4.27 -5.80
N THR A 67 -4.20 3.64 -5.63
CA THR A 67 -4.67 3.20 -4.31
C THR A 67 -3.78 2.10 -3.73
N LEU A 68 -3.29 1.16 -4.53
CA LEU A 68 -2.35 0.12 -4.11
C LEU A 68 -1.02 0.70 -3.64
N CYS A 69 -0.49 1.71 -4.33
CA CYS A 69 0.69 2.44 -3.87
C CYS A 69 0.44 3.18 -2.55
N SER A 70 -0.73 3.80 -2.39
CA SER A 70 -1.11 4.47 -1.14
C SER A 70 -1.23 3.50 0.03
N ILE A 71 -1.74 2.28 -0.19
CA ILE A 71 -1.79 1.22 0.83
C ILE A 71 -0.38 0.86 1.31
N LEU A 72 0.56 0.64 0.39
CA LEU A 72 1.95 0.36 0.75
C LEU A 72 2.60 1.52 1.51
N ASP A 73 2.40 2.76 1.06
CA ASP A 73 2.89 3.94 1.77
C ASP A 73 2.36 3.99 3.21
N GLN A 74 1.05 3.81 3.38
CA GLN A 74 0.39 3.82 4.68
C GLN A 74 0.97 2.75 5.63
N LEU A 75 1.11 1.50 5.17
CA LEU A 75 1.68 0.43 5.98
C LEU A 75 3.10 0.76 6.46
N GLY A 76 3.98 1.19 5.56
CA GLY A 76 5.38 1.47 5.90
C GLY A 76 5.62 2.80 6.63
N ILE A 77 4.65 3.72 6.59
CA ILE A 77 4.65 4.93 7.42
C ILE A 77 4.24 4.60 8.85
N CYS A 78 3.20 3.76 9.02
CA CYS A 78 2.57 3.51 10.31
C CYS A 78 3.34 2.54 11.22
N TYR A 79 3.95 1.51 10.64
CA TYR A 79 4.41 0.35 11.41
C TYR A 79 5.83 -0.07 11.07
N ASP A 80 6.48 -0.59 12.10
CA ASP A 80 7.70 -1.38 11.99
C ASP A 80 7.54 -2.74 12.64
N ARG A 81 8.36 -3.69 12.20
CA ARG A 81 8.55 -4.99 12.83
C ARG A 81 9.50 -4.90 14.02
N THR A 82 9.26 -5.70 15.05
CA THR A 82 10.16 -5.86 16.20
C THR A 82 11.08 -7.06 16.04
N ASP A 83 10.72 -8.04 15.20
CA ASP A 83 11.46 -9.27 14.95
C ASP A 83 12.50 -9.16 13.82
N LYS A 84 12.47 -8.07 13.06
CA LYS A 84 13.43 -7.78 11.98
C LYS A 84 14.11 -6.43 12.15
N PRO A 85 15.33 -6.25 11.60
CA PRO A 85 15.96 -4.95 11.51
C PRO A 85 15.09 -3.94 10.76
N GLU A 86 15.24 -2.67 11.11
CA GLU A 86 14.58 -1.60 10.38
C GLU A 86 15.12 -1.49 8.94
N PRO A 87 14.27 -1.38 7.91
CA PRO A 87 14.74 -1.20 6.54
C PRO A 87 15.52 0.11 6.38
N LYS A 88 16.54 0.12 5.53
CA LYS A 88 17.34 1.33 5.23
C LYS A 88 16.56 2.46 4.56
N PHE A 89 15.33 2.19 4.13
CA PHE A 89 14.51 3.11 3.37
C PHE A 89 13.76 4.09 4.28
N GLY A 90 13.79 5.38 3.90
CA GLY A 90 12.97 6.41 4.57
C GLY A 90 11.54 6.53 4.05
N ASN A 91 11.21 5.97 2.88
CA ASN A 91 9.87 6.08 2.27
C ASN A 91 8.99 4.89 2.65
N GLY A 92 7.69 5.14 2.86
CA GLY A 92 6.72 4.13 3.31
C GLY A 92 6.61 2.94 2.37
N LEU A 93 6.41 3.19 1.07
CA LEU A 93 6.23 2.12 0.09
C LEU A 93 7.35 1.09 0.09
N LYS A 94 8.62 1.53 -0.01
CA LYS A 94 9.76 0.59 -0.01
C LYS A 94 9.88 -0.14 1.32
N ARG A 95 9.62 0.53 2.45
CA ARG A 95 9.61 -0.12 3.77
C ARG A 95 8.56 -1.21 3.85
N ALA A 96 7.33 -0.95 3.38
CA ALA A 96 6.26 -1.94 3.42
C ALA A 96 6.59 -3.19 2.58
N LEU A 97 7.20 -3.02 1.41
CA LEU A 97 7.62 -4.13 0.58
C LEU A 97 8.71 -5.00 1.25
N VAL A 98 9.69 -4.39 1.91
CA VAL A 98 10.72 -5.14 2.66
C VAL A 98 10.11 -5.83 3.88
N GLN A 99 9.30 -5.12 4.66
CA GLN A 99 8.82 -5.64 5.94
C GLN A 99 7.68 -6.66 5.79
N TYR A 100 6.78 -6.46 4.83
CA TYR A 100 5.51 -7.21 4.76
C TYR A 100 5.36 -8.06 3.49
N ALA A 101 6.02 -7.70 2.38
CA ALA A 101 6.18 -8.62 1.25
C ALA A 101 7.47 -9.46 1.36
N GLU A 102 8.29 -9.20 2.37
CA GLU A 102 9.55 -9.91 2.63
C GLU A 102 10.53 -9.90 1.44
N LEU A 103 10.49 -8.82 0.66
CA LEU A 103 11.46 -8.62 -0.41
C LEU A 103 12.82 -8.20 0.16
N GLU A 104 13.89 -8.68 -0.47
CA GLU A 104 15.23 -8.20 -0.19
C GLU A 104 15.38 -6.72 -0.54
N GLU A 105 16.17 -5.96 0.24
CA GLU A 105 16.28 -4.52 0.03
C GLU A 105 16.89 -4.11 -1.32
N ASN A 106 17.47 -5.05 -2.07
CA ASN A 106 18.00 -4.83 -3.42
C ASN A 106 17.09 -5.42 -4.52
N ASP A 107 15.89 -5.88 -4.18
CA ASP A 107 14.94 -6.40 -5.16
C ASP A 107 14.47 -5.30 -6.12
N ASP A 108 14.64 -5.53 -7.41
CA ASP A 108 14.29 -4.59 -8.47
C ASP A 108 12.79 -4.25 -8.52
N LEU A 109 11.92 -5.11 -7.99
CA LEU A 109 10.49 -4.84 -7.86
C LEU A 109 10.24 -3.61 -6.99
N ILE A 110 11.02 -3.42 -5.92
CA ILE A 110 10.90 -2.30 -4.99
C ILE A 110 11.08 -0.98 -5.75
N ASP A 111 12.14 -0.88 -6.54
CA ASP A 111 12.43 0.33 -7.29
C ASP A 111 11.48 0.54 -8.46
N THR A 112 11.00 -0.55 -9.08
CA THR A 112 10.00 -0.48 -10.14
C THR A 112 8.67 0.07 -9.62
N ILE A 113 8.14 -0.47 -8.51
CA ILE A 113 6.89 0.02 -7.91
C ILE A 113 7.07 1.45 -7.39
N TYR A 114 8.23 1.77 -6.80
CA TYR A 114 8.51 3.14 -6.35
C TYR A 114 8.54 4.15 -7.52
N ALA A 115 9.18 3.79 -8.64
CA ALA A 115 9.19 4.62 -9.83
C ALA A 115 7.78 4.79 -10.43
N LEU A 116 6.99 3.72 -10.47
CA LEU A 116 5.57 3.77 -10.87
C LEU A 116 4.79 4.73 -9.97
N ARG A 117 4.90 4.56 -8.65
CA ARG A 117 4.26 5.44 -7.65
C ARG A 117 4.60 6.90 -7.87
N ASN A 118 5.87 7.23 -8.15
CA ASN A 118 6.27 8.60 -8.44
C ASN A 118 5.63 9.15 -9.71
N GLY A 119 5.60 8.36 -10.80
CA GLY A 119 4.94 8.74 -12.04
C GLY A 119 3.46 9.02 -11.84
N LEU A 120 2.76 8.14 -11.11
CA LEU A 120 1.31 8.23 -10.88
C LEU A 120 0.92 9.32 -9.88
N LEU A 121 1.64 9.49 -8.77
CA LEU A 121 1.24 10.40 -7.70
C LEU A 121 1.79 11.83 -7.84
N HIS A 122 2.99 11.99 -8.42
CA HIS A 122 3.59 13.32 -8.57
C HIS A 122 3.29 13.94 -9.93
N ASN A 123 3.18 13.12 -10.98
CA ASN A 123 3.03 13.60 -12.35
C ASN A 123 1.71 13.15 -13.02
N ILE A 124 0.94 12.27 -12.38
CA ILE A 124 -0.28 11.67 -12.95
C ILE A 124 0.00 11.10 -14.35
N SER A 125 1.15 10.43 -14.49
CA SER A 125 1.65 9.97 -15.78
C SER A 125 2.19 8.54 -15.71
N LEU A 126 2.20 7.87 -16.86
CA LEU A 126 2.82 6.55 -17.03
C LEU A 126 4.32 6.63 -17.35
N THR A 127 4.95 7.75 -17.02
CA THR A 127 6.38 7.97 -17.16
C THR A 127 6.95 8.45 -15.85
N SER A 128 8.19 8.11 -15.56
CA SER A 128 8.85 8.52 -14.33
C SER A 128 10.34 8.69 -14.56
N PHE A 129 10.96 9.59 -13.80
CA PHE A 129 12.40 9.78 -13.78
C PHE A 129 12.89 9.62 -12.34
N ASP A 130 13.73 8.62 -12.10
CA ASP A 130 14.42 8.45 -10.82
C ASP A 130 15.73 9.22 -10.84
N ILE A 131 15.72 10.40 -10.23
CA ILE A 131 16.88 11.29 -10.13
C ILE A 131 18.08 10.61 -9.47
N LYS A 132 17.86 9.72 -8.48
CA LYS A 132 18.96 9.10 -7.74
C LYS A 132 19.68 8.04 -8.56
N LYS A 133 18.98 7.42 -9.50
CA LYS A 133 19.51 6.38 -10.38
C LYS A 133 19.77 6.86 -11.80
N GLU A 134 19.44 8.12 -12.08
CA GLU A 134 19.45 8.72 -13.43
C GLU A 134 18.69 7.88 -14.47
N LYS A 135 17.57 7.27 -14.05
CA LYS A 135 16.85 6.28 -14.86
C LYS A 135 15.44 6.73 -15.23
N TYR A 136 15.08 6.58 -16.50
CA TYR A 136 13.72 6.82 -16.98
C TYR A 136 12.91 5.53 -17.07
N TYR A 137 11.62 5.67 -16.84
CA TYR A 137 10.65 4.58 -16.92
C TYR A 137 9.48 4.99 -17.81
N ARG A 138 9.04 4.06 -18.66
CA ARG A 138 7.72 4.07 -19.31
C ARG A 138 6.95 2.85 -18.83
N PHE A 139 5.76 3.08 -18.30
CA PHE A 139 4.89 2.03 -17.77
C PHE A 139 3.70 1.78 -18.68
N ARG A 140 3.28 0.53 -18.80
CA ARG A 140 1.98 0.16 -19.40
C ARG A 140 1.31 -0.94 -18.57
N TYR A 141 -0.01 -0.94 -18.62
CA TYR A 141 -0.83 -1.94 -17.95
C TYR A 141 -0.89 -3.19 -18.82
N ASN A 142 -0.67 -4.36 -18.21
CA ASN A 142 -0.71 -5.61 -18.91
C ASN A 142 -1.14 -6.73 -17.96
N SER A 143 -2.36 -7.24 -18.16
CA SER A 143 -2.91 -8.35 -17.37
C SER A 143 -2.35 -9.71 -17.76
N ASP A 144 -1.66 -9.81 -18.90
CA ASP A 144 -1.30 -11.08 -19.52
C ASP A 144 0.08 -11.57 -19.08
N ILE A 145 0.88 -10.71 -18.44
CA ILE A 145 2.17 -11.11 -17.85
C ILE A 145 1.94 -11.93 -16.57
N SER A 146 2.75 -12.97 -16.36
CA SER A 146 2.63 -13.92 -15.24
C SER A 146 3.30 -13.45 -13.94
N THR A 147 3.89 -12.26 -13.93
CA THR A 147 4.59 -11.65 -12.79
C THR A 147 4.03 -10.26 -12.51
N VAL A 148 4.25 -9.73 -11.30
CA VAL A 148 3.79 -8.37 -10.94
C VAL A 148 4.25 -7.32 -11.96
N TYR A 149 5.45 -7.49 -12.49
CA TYR A 149 5.99 -6.67 -13.56
C TYR A 149 6.85 -7.46 -14.53
N LYS A 150 6.96 -6.95 -15.76
CA LYS A 150 7.96 -7.35 -16.76
C LYS A 150 8.79 -6.10 -17.09
N LYS A 151 10.10 -6.18 -16.88
CA LYS A 151 11.02 -5.09 -17.23
C LYS A 151 10.99 -4.80 -18.73
N ALA A 152 11.25 -3.54 -19.05
CA ALA A 152 11.62 -3.15 -20.40
C ALA A 152 12.84 -3.96 -20.87
N GLU A 153 12.87 -4.27 -22.17
CA GLU A 153 14.01 -4.96 -22.80
C GLU A 153 15.22 -4.03 -22.91
N GLU A 154 14.97 -2.75 -23.15
CA GLU A 154 15.96 -1.69 -23.28
C GLU A 154 15.60 -0.50 -22.36
N GLU A 155 16.61 0.19 -21.83
CA GLU A 155 16.38 1.38 -21.01
C GLU A 155 15.96 2.57 -21.87
N TRP A 156 14.88 3.25 -21.48
CA TRP A 156 14.47 4.47 -22.15
C TRP A 156 15.41 5.62 -21.76
N ASN A 157 15.83 6.41 -22.73
CA ASN A 157 16.73 7.55 -22.55
C ASN A 157 15.99 8.88 -22.24
N GLY A 158 14.67 8.86 -22.11
CA GLY A 158 13.85 10.05 -21.89
C GLY A 158 13.49 10.84 -23.16
N SER A 159 13.98 10.45 -24.34
CA SER A 159 13.63 11.06 -25.63
C SER A 159 12.38 10.39 -26.23
N TYR A 160 11.40 11.19 -26.61
CA TYR A 160 10.17 10.68 -27.24
C TYR A 160 10.42 10.13 -28.64
N GLU A 161 11.40 10.68 -29.37
CA GLU A 161 11.83 10.19 -30.69
C GLU A 161 12.29 8.74 -30.62
N THR A 162 12.87 8.32 -29.49
CA THR A 162 13.25 6.92 -29.27
C THR A 162 12.01 6.01 -29.17
N LEU A 163 10.91 6.52 -28.61
CA LEU A 163 9.64 5.79 -28.49
C LEU A 163 8.87 5.69 -29.81
N ASP A 164 9.14 6.56 -30.78
CA ASP A 164 8.52 6.50 -32.11
C ASP A 164 8.99 5.29 -32.93
N THR A 165 10.09 4.64 -32.52
CA THR A 165 10.67 3.50 -33.24
C THR A 165 10.04 2.17 -32.83
N ASN A 166 10.29 1.72 -31.60
CA ASN A 166 9.71 0.52 -31.02
C ASN A 166 9.42 0.74 -29.53
N PRO A 167 8.27 1.34 -29.19
CA PRO A 167 7.99 1.77 -27.82
C PRO A 167 7.93 0.61 -26.83
N GLU A 168 7.57 -0.60 -27.28
CA GLU A 168 7.41 -1.76 -26.40
C GLU A 168 8.73 -2.25 -25.80
N LYS A 169 9.84 -2.14 -26.53
CA LYS A 169 11.18 -2.44 -26.01
C LYS A 169 11.55 -1.60 -24.79
N PHE A 170 11.06 -0.37 -24.74
CA PHE A 170 11.34 0.60 -23.67
C PHE A 170 10.28 0.57 -22.56
N THR A 171 9.37 -0.40 -22.56
CA THR A 171 8.19 -0.42 -21.70
C THR A 171 8.27 -1.45 -20.60
N THR A 172 8.15 -0.98 -19.36
CA THR A 172 7.89 -1.83 -18.21
C THR A 172 6.39 -2.08 -18.10
N HIS A 173 6.00 -3.34 -18.13
CA HIS A 173 4.60 -3.75 -18.01
C HIS A 173 4.27 -4.11 -16.57
N ILE A 174 3.10 -3.71 -16.07
CA ILE A 174 2.64 -3.99 -14.71
C ILE A 174 1.30 -4.73 -14.75
N ASN A 175 1.22 -5.86 -14.05
CA ASN A 175 -0.02 -6.60 -13.83
C ASN A 175 -0.69 -6.13 -12.54
N VAL A 176 -1.85 -5.48 -12.68
CA VAL A 176 -2.59 -4.91 -11.55
C VAL A 176 -3.14 -5.96 -10.60
N GLU A 177 -3.55 -7.11 -11.11
CA GLU A 177 -4.15 -8.17 -10.30
C GLU A 177 -3.10 -8.81 -9.41
N LEU A 178 -1.92 -9.10 -9.98
CA LEU A 178 -0.78 -9.62 -9.22
C LEU A 178 -0.22 -8.58 -8.24
N LEU A 179 -0.21 -7.29 -8.62
CA LEU A 179 0.16 -6.22 -7.68
C LEU A 179 -0.84 -6.12 -6.53
N LYS A 180 -2.14 -6.22 -6.81
CA LYS A 180 -3.20 -6.24 -5.80
C LYS A 180 -3.01 -7.40 -4.83
N ASP A 181 -2.75 -8.60 -5.33
CA ASP A 181 -2.53 -9.78 -4.49
C ASP A 181 -1.29 -9.62 -3.59
N LEU A 182 -0.18 -9.09 -4.12
CA LEU A 182 1.02 -8.76 -3.35
C LEU A 182 0.72 -7.72 -2.25
N VAL A 183 0.02 -6.64 -2.58
CA VAL A 183 -0.26 -5.58 -1.61
C VAL A 183 -1.25 -6.04 -0.54
N PHE A 184 -2.24 -6.85 -0.90
CA PHE A 184 -3.20 -7.39 0.08
C PHE A 184 -2.54 -8.44 0.97
N SER A 185 -1.55 -9.20 0.48
CA SER A 185 -0.76 -10.08 1.34
C SER A 185 0.08 -9.29 2.34
N CYS A 186 0.61 -8.10 1.97
CA CYS A 186 1.26 -7.21 2.94
C CYS A 186 0.34 -6.80 4.10
N ILE A 187 -0.93 -6.48 3.82
CA ILE A 187 -1.91 -6.14 4.88
C ILE A 187 -2.12 -7.35 5.80
N ASN A 188 -2.34 -8.53 5.23
CA ASN A 188 -2.52 -9.76 5.99
C ASN A 188 -1.31 -10.07 6.86
N ASN A 189 -0.10 -9.95 6.32
CA ASN A 189 1.14 -10.20 7.05
C ASN A 189 1.32 -9.19 8.18
N ALA A 190 0.99 -7.91 7.96
CA ALA A 190 1.00 -6.90 9.03
C ALA A 190 0.01 -7.24 10.14
N ASP A 191 -1.22 -7.67 9.81
CA ASP A 191 -2.20 -8.08 10.84
C ASP A 191 -1.71 -9.33 11.60
N LEU A 192 -1.17 -10.34 10.93
CA LEU A 192 -0.59 -11.51 11.59
C LEU A 192 0.51 -11.11 12.58
N LEU A 193 1.45 -10.26 12.16
CA LEU A 193 2.49 -9.72 13.03
C LEU A 193 1.89 -8.93 14.21
N ASN A 194 0.79 -8.21 14.02
CA ASN A 194 0.09 -7.54 15.11
C ASN A 194 -0.50 -8.53 16.12
N GLN A 195 -1.12 -9.62 15.64
CA GLN A 195 -1.67 -10.67 16.49
C GLN A 195 -0.60 -11.39 17.32
N GLU A 196 0.63 -11.42 16.81
CA GLU A 196 1.82 -11.98 17.46
C GLU A 196 2.59 -10.95 18.31
N SER A 197 2.10 -9.72 18.42
CA SER A 197 2.76 -8.60 19.11
C SER A 197 4.16 -8.29 18.57
N LEU A 198 4.36 -8.52 17.26
CA LEU A 198 5.60 -8.27 16.52
C LEU A 198 5.58 -6.95 15.74
N LEU A 199 4.52 -6.16 15.84
CA LEU A 199 4.48 -4.79 15.32
C LEU A 199 4.79 -3.77 16.42
N LYS A 200 5.36 -2.64 16.00
CA LYS A 200 5.47 -1.40 16.78
C LYS A 200 5.03 -0.22 15.93
N LEU A 201 4.52 0.83 16.57
CA LEU A 201 4.22 2.10 15.89
C LEU A 201 5.49 2.86 15.54
N ARG A 202 5.52 3.37 14.32
CA ARG A 202 6.52 4.33 13.84
C ARG A 202 6.05 5.78 13.97
N LEU A 203 4.75 6.01 14.10
CA LEU A 203 4.15 7.34 14.21
C LEU A 203 4.58 8.02 15.53
N GLU A 204 5.19 9.19 15.45
CA GLU A 204 5.68 9.96 16.61
C GLU A 204 4.53 10.32 17.57
N GLY A 205 3.34 10.63 17.04
CA GLY A 205 2.14 10.89 17.83
C GLY A 205 1.43 9.62 18.34
N GLY A 206 2.03 8.44 18.14
CA GLY A 206 1.56 7.15 18.64
C GLY A 206 0.16 6.76 18.19
N VAL A 207 -0.57 6.06 19.06
CA VAL A 207 -1.94 5.57 18.81
C VAL A 207 -2.89 6.71 18.48
N ARG A 208 -2.68 7.88 19.08
CA ARG A 208 -3.51 9.06 18.83
C ARG A 208 -3.38 9.53 17.39
N GLN A 209 -2.16 9.58 16.87
CA GLN A 209 -1.92 9.92 15.47
C GLN A 209 -2.53 8.86 14.54
N LEU A 210 -2.33 7.57 14.83
CA LEU A 210 -2.95 6.49 14.04
C LEU A 210 -4.47 6.67 13.93
N PHE A 211 -5.13 7.02 15.03
CA PHE A 211 -6.55 7.28 15.06
C PHE A 211 -6.95 8.49 14.20
N PHE A 212 -6.35 9.65 14.42
CA PHE A 212 -6.78 10.88 13.73
C PHE A 212 -6.43 10.91 12.23
N ASP A 213 -5.30 10.31 11.85
CA ASP A 213 -4.84 10.33 10.46
C ASP A 213 -5.53 9.26 9.61
N TYR A 214 -5.85 8.09 10.20
CA TYR A 214 -6.21 6.89 9.43
C TYR A 214 -7.51 6.20 9.83
N ILE A 215 -8.21 6.66 10.88
CA ILE A 215 -9.49 6.08 11.31
C ILE A 215 -10.63 7.09 11.15
N LEU A 216 -11.58 6.78 10.27
CA LEU A 216 -12.88 7.45 10.28
C LEU A 216 -13.65 7.01 11.53
N SER A 217 -14.16 7.97 12.30
CA SER A 217 -14.99 7.72 13.47
C SER A 217 -16.32 8.44 13.38
N ILE A 218 -17.41 7.70 13.59
CA ILE A 218 -18.78 8.23 13.61
C ILE A 218 -19.38 7.93 14.96
N LYS A 219 -19.87 8.95 15.66
CA LYS A 219 -20.56 8.78 16.95
C LYS A 219 -21.93 8.14 16.70
N LYS A 220 -22.27 7.11 17.47
CA LYS A 220 -23.60 6.48 17.41
C LYS A 220 -24.65 7.50 17.89
N LEU A 221 -25.72 7.66 17.12
CA LEU A 221 -26.90 8.39 17.56
C LEU A 221 -27.58 7.55 18.66
N GLN A 222 -27.89 8.20 19.79
CA GLN A 222 -28.60 7.59 20.91
C GLN A 222 -30.09 7.50 20.60
#